data_AF-C5S417-F1
#
_entry.id   AF-C5S417-F1
#
_cell.length_a   1.000
_cell.length_b   1.000
_cell.length_c   1.000
_cell.angle_alpha   90.00
_cell.angle_beta   90.00
_cell.angle_gamma   90.00
#
_symmetry.space_group_name_H-M   'P 1'
#
loop_
_entity.id
_entity.type
_entity.pdbx_description
1 polymer ?
#
loop_
_entity_poly.entity_id
_entity_poly.type
_entity_poly.pdbx_seq_one_letter_code
_entity_poly.pdbx_strand_id
1 'polypeptide(L)' 'MNCEHATQLISLSYEQKLRLSEQLPLQIHLWKCPRCQYFKQNTDKLKALMKEYAKREI' A
#
# COMPACT_ATOMS: atom_id res chain seq x y z
N MET A 1 -12.67 -5.25 7.21
CA MET A 1 -12.47 -5.40 5.76
C MET A 1 -11.91 -6.77 5.45
N ASN A 2 -12.16 -7.29 4.25
CA ASN A 2 -11.51 -8.49 3.73
C ASN A 2 -10.17 -8.14 3.04
N CYS A 3 -9.42 -9.15 2.61
CA CYS A 3 -8.11 -8.95 1.97
C CYS A 3 -8.22 -8.17 0.65
N GLU A 4 -9.27 -8.40 -0.13
CA GLU A 4 -9.49 -7.72 -1.42
C GLU A 4 -9.62 -6.20 -1.22
N HIS A 5 -10.53 -5.78 -0.33
CA HIS A 5 -10.71 -4.37 -0.01
C HIS A 5 -9.44 -3.77 0.62
N ALA A 6 -8.71 -4.52 1.46
CA ALA A 6 -7.42 -4.07 1.99
C ALA A 6 -6.40 -3.80 0.87
N THR A 7 -6.26 -4.71 -0.09
CA THR A 7 -5.35 -4.54 -1.23
C THR A 7 -5.77 -3.39 -2.14
N GLN A 8 -7.07 -3.17 -2.35
CA GLN A 8 -7.60 -2.02 -3.09
C GLN A 8 -7.22 -0.70 -2.40
N LEU A 9 -7.42 -0.57 -1.09
CA LEU A 9 -7.04 0.64 -0.34
C LEU A 9 -5.53 0.86 -0.32
N ILE A 10 -4.73 -0.21 -0.23
CA ILE A 10 -3.26 -0.12 -0.34
C ILE A 10 -2.87 0.46 -1.70
N SER A 11 -3.41 -0.08 -2.79
CA SER A 11 -3.15 0.44 -4.14
C SER A 11 -3.58 1.90 -4.29
N LEU A 12 -4.80 2.22 -3.84
CA LEU A 12 -5.35 3.58 -3.89
C LEU A 12 -4.50 4.59 -3.13
N SER A 13 -3.87 4.18 -2.03
CA SER A 13 -3.00 5.04 -1.22
C SER A 13 -1.75 5.54 -1.95
N TYR A 14 -1.36 4.92 -3.06
CA TYR A 14 -0.25 5.37 -3.89
C TYR A 14 -0.64 6.45 -4.89
N GLU A 15 -1.92 6.54 -5.25
CA GLU A 15 -2.48 7.51 -6.20
C GLU A 15 -3.09 8.71 -5.47
N GLN A 16 -3.73 8.48 -4.32
CA GLN A 16 -4.39 9.52 -3.55
C GLN A 16 -4.31 9.28 -2.04
N LYS A 17 -4.55 10.34 -1.27
CA LYS A 17 -4.63 10.24 0.18
C LYS A 17 -5.93 9.56 0.59
N LEU A 18 -5.82 8.48 1.36
CA LEU A 18 -6.98 7.81 1.96
C LEU A 18 -7.69 8.69 3.01
N ARG A 19 -9.00 8.53 3.14
CA ARG A 19 -9.80 9.14 4.20
C ARG A 19 -9.49 8.47 5.55
N LEU A 20 -9.67 9.19 6.65
CA LEU A 20 -9.46 8.62 8.00
C LEU A 20 -10.32 7.37 8.25
N SER A 21 -11.54 7.36 7.72
CA SER A 21 -12.47 6.23 7.77
C SER A 21 -11.96 4.99 7.01
N GLU A 22 -11.03 5.15 6.07
CA GLU A 22 -10.40 4.06 5.31
C GLU A 22 -9.06 3.65 5.94
N GLN A 23 -8.30 4.62 6.43
CA GLN A 23 -6.98 4.41 7.02
C GLN A 23 -7.04 3.55 8.29
N LEU A 24 -7.92 3.90 9.24
CA LEU A 24 -7.94 3.21 10.54
C LEU A 24 -8.29 1.72 10.41
N PRO A 25 -9.35 1.33 9.68
CA PRO A 25 -9.65 -0.08 9.45
C PRO A 25 -8.53 -0.82 8.70
N LEU A 26 -7.84 -0.14 7.77
CA LEU A 26 -6.75 -0.73 7.01
C LEU A 26 -5.55 -1.03 7.92
N GLN A 27 -5.18 -0.11 8.81
CA GLN A 27 -4.11 -0.33 9.78
C GLN A 27 -4.41 -1.53 10.69
N ILE A 28 -5.65 -1.63 11.19
CA ILE A 28 -6.09 -2.78 12.00
C ILE A 28 -5.98 -4.08 11.20
N HIS A 29 -6.38 -4.08 9.93
CA HIS A 29 -6.27 -5.26 9.07
C HIS A 29 -4.81 -5.66 8.83
N LEU A 30 -3.93 -4.70 8.52
CA LEU A 30 -2.50 -4.93 8.30
C LEU A 30 -1.82 -5.53 9.53
N TRP A 31 -2.23 -5.12 10.74
CA TRP A 31 -1.70 -5.69 11.97
C TRP A 31 -2.08 -7.16 12.16
N LYS A 32 -3.29 -7.56 11.74
CA LYS A 32 -3.81 -8.94 11.92
C LYS A 32 -3.53 -9.87 10.73
N CYS A 33 -3.21 -9.32 9.56
CA CYS A 33 -3.05 -10.08 8.32
C CYS A 33 -1.63 -9.90 7.76
N PRO A 34 -0.71 -10.84 8.05
CA PRO A 34 0.66 -10.80 7.55
C PRO A 34 0.72 -10.74 6.02
N ARG A 35 -0.20 -11.40 5.33
CA ARG A 35 -0.25 -11.42 3.87
C ARG A 35 -0.45 -10.01 3.29
N CYS A 36 -1.40 -9.26 3.82
CA CYS A 36 -1.65 -7.88 3.39
C CYS A 36 -0.52 -6.95 3.83
N GLN A 37 0.13 -7.23 4.97
CA GLN A 37 1.33 -6.52 5.41
C GLN A 37 2.49 -6.69 4.42
N TYR A 38 2.77 -7.94 4.00
CA TYR A 38 3.81 -8.22 2.99
C TYR A 38 3.45 -7.62 1.63
N PHE A 39 2.19 -7.68 1.23
CA PHE A 39 1.73 -7.01 0.02
C PHE A 39 2.06 -5.52 0.04
N LYS A 40 1.71 -4.81 1.13
CA LYS A 40 2.07 -3.39 1.29
C LYS A 40 3.58 -3.15 1.20
N GLN A 41 4.38 -3.94 1.92
CA GLN A 41 5.84 -3.79 1.91
C GLN A 41 6.44 -4.02 0.52
N ASN A 42 5.95 -5.01 -0.23
CA ASN A 42 6.43 -5.30 -1.57
C ASN A 42 6.09 -4.16 -2.54
N THR A 43 4.87 -3.62 -2.45
CA THR A 43 4.45 -2.50 -3.29
C THR A 43 5.21 -1.21 -2.93
N ASP A 44 5.49 -0.97 -1.64
CA ASP A 44 6.34 0.14 -1.19
C ASP A 44 7.76 0.04 -1.79
N LYS A 45 8.36 -1.17 -1.77
CA LYS A 45 9.66 -1.43 -2.39
C LYS A 45 9.61 -1.21 -3.91
N LEU A 46 8.59 -1.74 -4.58
CA LEU A 46 8.43 -1.58 -6.02
C LEU A 46 8.34 -0.11 -6.42
N LYS A 47 7.55 0.69 -5.68
CA LYS A 47 7.45 2.14 -5.87
C LYS A 47 8.80 2.84 -5.67
N ALA A 48 9.59 2.45 -4.68
CA ALA A 48 10.92 3.01 -4.47
C ALA A 48 11.85 2.70 -5.66
N LEU A 49 11.89 1.45 -6.12
CA LEU A 49 12.68 1.02 -7.28
C LEU A 49 12.27 1.77 -8.56
N MET A 50 10.97 1.91 -8.82
CA MET A 50 10.47 2.64 -9.99
C MET A 50 10.87 4.13 -9.95
N LYS A 51 10.80 4.76 -8.78
CA LYS A 51 11.25 6.16 -8.61
C LYS A 51 12.76 6.32 -8.79
N GLU A 52 13.53 5.35 -8.31
CA GLU A 52 14.98 5.35 -8.51
C GLU A 52 15.34 5.17 -9.98
N TYR A 53 14.67 4.25 -10.66
CA TYR A 53 14.82 4.04 -12.11
C TYR A 53 14.54 5.33 -12.89
N ALA A 54 13.40 5.97 -12.66
CA ALA A 54 13.03 7.21 -13.34
C ALA A 54 13.99 8.38 -13.10
N LYS A 55 14.75 8.37 -11.99
CA LYS A 55 15.79 9.37 -11.70
C LYS A 55 17.12 9.10 -12.40
N ARG A 56 17.39 7.84 -12.77
CA ARG A 56 18.64 7.43 -13.44
C ARG A 56 18.60 7.65 -14.95
N GLU A 57 17.42 7.83 -15.54
CA GLU A 57 17.23 8.11 -16.98
C GLU A 57 17.29 9.61 -17.33
N ILE A 58 17.81 10.46 -16.42
CA ILE A 58 18.06 11.90 -16.62
C ILE A 58 19.57 12.17 -16.56
#